data_AF-A0A369XRP2-F1
#
_entry.id   AF-A0A369XRP2-F1
#
_cell.length_a   1.000
_cell.length_b   1.000
_cell.length_c   1.000
_cell.angle_alpha   90.00
_cell.angle_beta   90.00
_cell.angle_gamma   90.00
#
_symmetry.space_group_name_H-M   'P 1'
#
loop_
_entity.id
_entity.type
_entity.pdbx_description
1 polymer ?
#
loop_
_entity_poly.entity_id
_entity_poly.type
_entity_poly.pdbx_seq_one_letter_code
_entity_poly.pdbx_strand_id
1 'polypeptide(L)'
;MKKKIIVGLLIVSALSFAAVKNNQINMNNNGQRGINYTQMMNELSVSQQNELTNMMQDRREANYKKGLDIRSKQLELEKLLSKDKVNWQSVERVNNQISDMKAKQRLDDMKFRKNVEDKFGITMGYKGMNGHMGDGMMNESGRHMGGGMMNGSRGY
;
A
#
# COMPACT_ATOMS: atom_id res chain seq x y z
N MET A 1 -45.78 0.39 -3.64
CA MET A 1 -45.04 0.09 -4.88
C MET A 1 -44.13 1.24 -5.25
N LYS A 2 -42.82 1.20 -4.95
CA LYS A 2 -41.75 1.95 -5.64
C LYS A 2 -40.43 1.20 -5.50
N LYS A 3 -40.25 0.12 -6.26
CA LYS A 3 -38.95 -0.57 -6.41
C LYS A 3 -38.12 0.28 -7.38
N LYS A 4 -37.15 1.06 -6.88
CA LYS A 4 -36.17 1.73 -7.74
C LYS A 4 -34.96 0.81 -7.87
N ILE A 5 -34.84 0.26 -9.06
CA ILE A 5 -33.72 -0.51 -9.59
C ILE A 5 -32.50 0.40 -9.62
N ILE A 6 -31.47 0.09 -8.83
CA ILE A 6 -30.11 0.61 -9.02
C ILE A 6 -29.19 -0.62 -9.06
N VAL A 7 -29.27 -1.34 -10.17
CA VAL A 7 -28.32 -2.39 -10.57
C VAL A 7 -27.90 -2.01 -11.98
N GLY A 8 -26.91 -1.13 -12.10
CA GLY A 8 -26.55 -0.59 -13.42
C GLY A 8 -25.32 0.29 -13.49
N LEU A 9 -24.37 0.17 -12.54
CA LEU A 9 -23.14 0.99 -12.55
C LEU A 9 -21.91 0.22 -12.03
N LEU A 10 -21.83 -1.10 -12.25
CA LEU A 10 -20.70 -1.93 -11.79
C LEU A 10 -20.00 -2.76 -12.89
N ILE A 11 -20.26 -2.52 -14.18
CA ILE A 11 -19.71 -3.36 -15.28
C ILE A 11 -19.00 -2.53 -16.37
N VAL A 12 -18.34 -1.42 -16.02
CA VAL A 12 -17.45 -0.72 -16.97
C VAL A 12 -16.13 -0.36 -16.31
N SER A 13 -15.30 -1.36 -16.03
CA SER A 13 -13.87 -1.13 -15.76
C SER A 13 -12.99 -2.35 -16.05
N ALA A 14 -13.46 -3.31 -16.84
CA ALA A 14 -12.74 -4.55 -17.15
C ALA A 14 -12.28 -4.62 -18.61
N LEU A 15 -11.78 -3.54 -19.22
CA LEU A 15 -11.19 -3.57 -20.57
C LEU A 15 -10.07 -2.54 -20.75
N SER A 16 -9.07 -2.50 -19.87
CA SER A 16 -7.87 -1.68 -20.11
C SER A 16 -6.61 -2.20 -19.44
N PHE A 17 -6.25 -3.48 -19.65
CA PHE A 17 -4.87 -3.96 -19.49
C PHE A 17 -4.56 -5.05 -20.52
N ALA A 18 -4.51 -4.68 -21.80
CA ALA A 18 -3.98 -5.54 -22.86
C ALA A 18 -3.33 -4.71 -23.97
N ALA A 19 -2.42 -3.81 -23.62
CA ALA A 19 -1.48 -3.22 -24.57
C ALA A 19 -0.35 -2.48 -23.85
N VAL A 20 0.70 -3.20 -23.42
CA VAL A 20 2.11 -2.76 -23.56
C VAL A 20 2.98 -4.02 -23.47
N LYS A 21 3.32 -4.60 -24.63
CA LYS A 21 4.58 -5.34 -24.77
C LYS A 21 5.59 -4.34 -25.32
N ASN A 22 6.45 -3.83 -24.45
CA ASN A 22 7.84 -3.57 -24.79
C ASN A 22 8.67 -3.53 -23.50
N ASN A 23 9.66 -4.41 -23.45
CA ASN A 23 10.65 -4.52 -22.40
C ASN A 23 11.48 -3.24 -22.36
N GLN A 24 11.11 -2.33 -21.47
CA GLN A 24 12.05 -1.43 -20.83
C GLN A 24 11.66 -1.41 -19.36
N ILE A 25 12.50 -2.04 -18.53
CA ILE A 25 12.47 -1.92 -17.08
C ILE A 25 12.76 -0.45 -16.79
N ASN A 26 11.73 0.38 -16.83
CA ASN A 26 11.80 1.77 -16.44
C ASN A 26 11.68 1.79 -14.91
N MET A 27 12.76 1.38 -14.25
CA MET A 27 13.01 1.60 -12.83
C MET A 27 13.20 3.10 -12.60
N ASN A 28 12.16 3.90 -12.78
CA ASN A 28 12.26 5.32 -12.53
C ASN A 28 10.99 5.85 -11.87
N ASN A 29 10.88 5.58 -10.57
CA ASN A 29 10.28 6.47 -9.56
C ASN A 29 10.32 5.82 -8.15
N ASN A 30 11.52 5.37 -7.76
CA ASN A 30 11.74 4.81 -6.42
C ASN A 30 13.22 4.90 -6.01
N GLY A 31 13.95 5.96 -6.41
CA GLY A 31 15.41 6.07 -6.24
C GLY A 31 15.90 5.60 -4.87
N GLN A 32 15.27 6.03 -3.77
CA GLN A 32 15.65 5.58 -2.43
C GLN A 32 15.26 4.12 -2.08
N ARG A 33 14.18 3.56 -2.64
CA ARG A 33 13.79 2.16 -2.40
C ARG A 33 14.59 1.17 -3.24
N GLY A 34 14.97 1.57 -4.46
CA GLY A 34 15.82 0.78 -5.36
C GLY A 34 17.25 0.70 -4.84
N ILE A 35 17.82 1.84 -4.38
CA ILE A 35 19.20 1.88 -3.89
C ILE A 35 19.39 0.98 -2.66
N ASN A 36 18.51 1.03 -1.66
CA ASN A 36 18.65 0.21 -0.45
C ASN A 36 18.47 -1.29 -0.72
N TYR A 37 17.60 -1.66 -1.66
CA TYR A 37 17.40 -3.06 -2.05
C TYR A 37 18.61 -3.60 -2.83
N THR A 38 19.12 -2.82 -3.77
CA THR A 38 20.30 -3.19 -4.56
C THR A 38 21.55 -3.29 -3.69
N GLN A 39 21.74 -2.37 -2.73
CA GLN A 39 22.85 -2.44 -1.77
C GLN A 39 22.78 -3.70 -0.89
N MET A 40 21.62 -3.98 -0.30
CA MET A 40 21.38 -5.21 0.46
C MET A 40 21.68 -6.48 -0.36
N MET A 41 21.27 -6.51 -1.63
CA MET A 41 21.48 -7.69 -2.47
C MET A 41 22.96 -7.87 -2.86
N ASN A 42 23.73 -6.79 -2.99
CA ASN A 42 25.14 -6.86 -3.38
C ASN A 42 26.05 -7.50 -2.30
N GLU A 43 25.62 -7.51 -1.04
CA GLU A 43 26.35 -8.14 0.08
C GLU A 43 26.12 -9.67 0.15
N LEU A 44 25.21 -10.21 -0.67
CA LEU A 44 24.83 -11.61 -0.68
C LEU A 44 25.43 -12.38 -1.86
N SER A 45 25.68 -13.67 -1.65
CA SER A 45 25.98 -14.59 -2.75
C SER A 45 24.77 -14.74 -3.68
N VAL A 46 25.00 -15.17 -4.93
CA VAL A 46 23.92 -15.38 -5.91
C VAL A 46 22.84 -16.34 -5.39
N SER A 47 23.21 -17.39 -4.66
CA SER A 47 22.24 -18.33 -4.07
C SER A 47 21.41 -17.66 -2.98
N GLN A 48 22.02 -16.83 -2.13
CA GLN A 48 21.33 -16.09 -1.08
C GLN A 48 20.41 -15.00 -1.66
N GLN A 49 20.82 -14.33 -2.74
CA GLN A 49 19.98 -13.36 -3.45
C GLN A 49 18.72 -14.02 -4.01
N ASN A 50 18.84 -15.22 -4.59
CA ASN A 50 17.70 -15.98 -5.09
C ASN A 50 16.76 -16.42 -3.95
N GLU A 51 17.31 -16.93 -2.84
CA GLU A 51 16.51 -17.32 -1.68
C GLU A 51 15.76 -16.12 -1.09
N LEU A 52 16.44 -14.99 -0.88
CA LEU A 52 15.83 -13.77 -0.35
C LEU A 52 14.75 -13.23 -1.30
N THR A 53 14.97 -13.32 -2.61
CA THR A 53 13.97 -12.93 -3.63
C THR A 53 12.71 -13.79 -3.53
N ASN A 54 12.86 -15.11 -3.42
CA ASN A 54 11.74 -16.03 -3.25
C ASN A 54 10.99 -15.76 -1.94
N MET A 55 11.70 -15.61 -0.82
CA MET A 55 11.11 -15.24 0.46
C MET A 55 10.30 -13.93 0.38
N MET A 56 10.83 -12.93 -0.33
CA MET A 56 10.15 -11.65 -0.55
C MET A 56 8.90 -11.77 -1.43
N GLN A 57 8.94 -12.65 -2.43
CA GLN A 57 7.79 -12.95 -3.27
C GLN A 57 6.69 -13.68 -2.47
N ASP A 58 7.04 -14.73 -1.74
CA ASP A 58 6.11 -15.49 -0.89
C ASP A 58 5.42 -14.56 0.12
N ARG A 59 6.19 -13.68 0.76
CA ARG A 59 5.63 -12.67 1.68
C ARG A 59 4.67 -11.73 0.95
N ARG A 60 5.01 -11.27 -0.25
CA ARG A 60 4.15 -10.37 -1.03
C ARG A 60 2.81 -11.03 -1.36
N GLU A 61 2.84 -12.28 -1.80
CA GLU A 61 1.63 -13.04 -2.12
C GLU A 61 0.77 -13.31 -0.88
N ALA A 62 1.39 -13.71 0.24
CA ALA A 62 0.70 -13.89 1.50
C ALA A 62 0.06 -12.59 2.02
N ASN A 63 0.78 -11.46 1.96
CA ASN A 63 0.26 -10.17 2.38
C ASN A 63 -0.84 -9.64 1.44
N TYR A 64 -0.78 -9.96 0.15
CA TYR A 64 -1.85 -9.63 -0.79
C TYR A 64 -3.16 -10.34 -0.39
N LYS A 65 -3.11 -11.66 -0.13
CA LYS A 65 -4.27 -12.45 0.32
C LYS A 65 -4.88 -11.90 1.61
N LYS A 66 -4.05 -11.67 2.64
CA LYS A 66 -4.48 -11.05 3.91
C LYS A 66 -5.13 -9.68 3.69
N GLY A 67 -4.59 -8.88 2.77
CA GLY A 67 -5.15 -7.58 2.41
C GLY A 67 -6.54 -7.69 1.77
N LEU A 68 -6.81 -8.72 0.97
CA LEU A 68 -8.13 -8.99 0.43
C LEU A 68 -9.12 -9.40 1.54
N ASP A 69 -8.70 -10.25 2.48
CA ASP A 69 -9.54 -10.66 3.60
C ASP A 69 -9.92 -9.47 4.49
N ILE A 70 -8.95 -8.59 4.78
CA ILE A 70 -9.20 -7.34 5.54
C ILE A 70 -10.19 -6.45 4.78
N ARG A 71 -10.02 -6.26 3.47
CA ARG A 71 -10.95 -5.48 2.65
C ARG A 71 -12.35 -6.08 2.63
N SER A 72 -12.46 -7.40 2.54
CA SER A 72 -13.75 -8.10 2.63
C SER A 72 -14.46 -7.78 3.95
N LYS A 73 -13.72 -7.80 5.07
CA LYS A 73 -14.26 -7.42 6.38
C LYS A 73 -14.61 -5.94 6.50
N GLN A 74 -13.85 -5.05 5.86
CA GLN A 74 -14.20 -3.62 5.80
C GLN A 74 -15.52 -3.40 5.04
N LEU A 75 -15.74 -4.13 3.94
CA LEU A 75 -17.03 -4.09 3.22
C LEU A 75 -18.18 -4.67 4.07
N GLU A 76 -17.92 -5.72 4.87
CA GLU A 76 -18.90 -6.24 5.85
C GLU A 76 -19.27 -5.15 6.87
N LEU A 77 -18.29 -4.40 7.37
CA LEU A 77 -18.49 -3.30 8.30
C LEU A 77 -19.32 -2.16 7.67
N GLU A 78 -18.97 -1.73 6.46
CA GLU A 78 -19.71 -0.71 5.72
C GLU A 78 -21.18 -1.13 5.49
N LYS A 79 -21.40 -2.40 5.15
CA LYS A 79 -22.76 -2.96 5.01
C LYS A 79 -23.54 -2.96 6.32
N LEU A 80 -22.88 -3.14 7.47
CA LEU A 80 -23.55 -3.08 8.77
C LEU A 80 -23.94 -1.64 9.14
N LEU A 81 -23.09 -0.67 8.78
CA LEU A 81 -23.30 0.75 9.04
C LEU A 81 -24.33 1.39 8.11
N SER A 82 -24.56 0.82 6.92
CA SER A 82 -25.56 1.34 5.97
C SER A 82 -27.00 0.93 6.25
N LYS A 83 -27.25 0.17 7.32
CA LYS A 83 -28.61 -0.25 7.72
C LYS A 83 -29.36 0.88 8.44
N ASP A 84 -30.66 1.01 8.19
CA ASP A 84 -31.55 1.98 8.86
C ASP A 84 -31.47 1.92 10.39
N LYS A 85 -31.36 0.70 10.94
CA LYS A 85 -31.09 0.46 12.36
C LYS A 85 -29.78 -0.33 12.51
N VAL A 86 -28.72 0.39 12.87
CA VAL A 86 -27.38 -0.18 13.07
C VAL A 86 -27.36 -1.12 14.27
N ASN A 87 -26.80 -2.32 14.09
CA ASN A 87 -26.51 -3.26 15.18
C ASN A 87 -25.06 -3.05 15.65
N TRP A 88 -24.88 -2.27 16.71
CA TRP A 88 -23.58 -1.91 17.24
C TRP A 88 -22.75 -3.09 17.74
N GLN A 89 -23.38 -4.11 18.32
CA GLN A 89 -22.67 -5.34 18.74
C GLN A 89 -22.03 -6.06 17.55
N SER A 90 -22.70 -6.08 16.40
CA SER A 90 -22.14 -6.66 15.16
C SER A 90 -21.04 -5.79 14.57
N VAL A 91 -21.20 -4.46 14.59
CA VAL A 91 -20.19 -3.48 14.15
C VAL A 91 -18.91 -3.65 14.96
N GLU A 92 -19.01 -3.69 16.29
CA GLU A 92 -17.88 -3.88 17.20
C GLU A 92 -17.17 -5.21 16.94
N ARG A 93 -17.92 -6.30 16.80
CA ARG A 93 -17.36 -7.63 16.48
C ARG A 93 -16.54 -7.59 15.18
N VAL A 94 -17.09 -7.03 14.10
CA VAL A 94 -16.38 -6.96 12.80
C VAL A 94 -15.17 -6.03 12.88
N ASN A 95 -15.29 -4.89 13.58
CA ASN A 95 -14.17 -3.97 13.79
C ASN A 95 -13.01 -4.64 14.55
N ASN A 96 -13.31 -5.41 15.59
CA ASN A 96 -12.30 -6.16 16.34
C ASN A 96 -11.63 -7.23 15.46
N GLN A 97 -12.40 -7.93 14.61
CA GLN A 97 -11.83 -8.87 13.64
C GLN A 97 -10.85 -8.19 12.67
N ILE A 98 -11.18 -6.99 12.17
CA ILE A 98 -10.29 -6.21 11.29
C ILE A 98 -9.01 -5.83 12.04
N SER A 99 -9.14 -5.37 13.29
CA SER A 99 -7.99 -5.00 14.13
C SER A 99 -7.05 -6.19 14.35
N ASP A 100 -7.60 -7.35 14.73
CA ASP A 100 -6.85 -8.58 14.94
C ASP A 100 -6.11 -9.03 13.68
N MET A 101 -6.77 -8.94 12.51
CA MET A 101 -6.15 -9.30 11.23
C MET A 101 -4.98 -8.39 10.89
N LYS A 102 -5.13 -7.07 11.10
CA LYS A 102 -4.04 -6.10 10.90
C LYS A 102 -2.89 -6.32 11.87
N ALA A 103 -3.18 -6.63 13.13
CA ALA A 103 -2.18 -6.94 14.14
C ALA A 103 -1.38 -8.19 13.78
N LYS A 104 -2.07 -9.27 13.34
CA LYS A 104 -1.41 -10.49 12.84
C LYS A 104 -0.55 -10.23 11.62
N GLN A 105 -1.04 -9.45 10.65
CA GLN A 105 -0.23 -9.07 9.48
C GLN A 105 1.05 -8.32 9.89
N ARG A 106 0.95 -7.37 10.82
CA ARG A 106 2.12 -6.66 11.36
C ARG A 106 3.09 -7.61 12.07
N LEU A 107 2.58 -8.56 12.85
CA LEU A 107 3.41 -9.58 13.51
C LEU A 107 4.17 -10.44 12.50
N ASP A 108 3.52 -10.85 11.43
CA ASP A 108 4.14 -11.66 10.39
C ASP A 108 5.23 -10.87 9.64
N ASP A 109 5.03 -9.58 9.40
CA ASP A 109 6.06 -8.71 8.83
C ASP A 109 7.28 -8.58 9.77
N MET A 110 7.06 -8.49 11.09
CA MET A 110 8.16 -8.46 12.07
C MET A 110 8.93 -9.79 12.10
N LYS A 111 8.21 -10.92 12.15
CA LYS A 111 8.82 -12.26 12.08
C LYS A 111 9.62 -12.46 10.80
N PHE A 112 9.09 -12.00 9.67
CA PHE A 112 9.78 -12.08 8.39
C PHE A 112 11.10 -11.30 8.41
N ARG A 113 11.09 -10.05 8.89
CA ARG A 113 12.31 -9.24 8.96
C ARG A 113 13.36 -9.90 9.84
N LYS A 114 12.94 -10.41 11.01
CA LYS A 114 13.85 -11.11 11.92
C LYS A 114 14.42 -12.38 11.27
N ASN A 115 13.60 -13.15 10.57
CA ASN A 115 14.06 -14.33 9.82
C ASN A 115 15.09 -13.95 8.73
N VAL A 116 14.89 -12.86 7.99
CA VAL A 116 15.88 -12.37 7.02
C VAL A 116 17.18 -11.94 7.69
N GLU A 117 17.11 -11.22 8.80
CA GLU A 117 18.27 -10.80 9.59
C GLU A 117 19.05 -12.01 10.12
N ASP A 118 18.37 -12.98 10.71
CA ASP A 118 18.98 -14.18 11.28
C ASP A 118 19.62 -15.08 10.21
N LYS A 119 19.00 -15.18 9.01
CA LYS A 119 19.49 -16.01 7.91
C LYS A 119 20.63 -15.39 7.11
N PHE A 120 20.53 -14.09 6.84
CA PHE A 120 21.38 -13.42 5.85
C PHE A 120 22.31 -12.37 6.47
N GLY A 121 22.15 -12.05 7.76
CA GLY A 121 22.92 -11.01 8.44
C GLY A 121 22.53 -9.59 8.02
N ILE A 122 21.44 -9.43 7.26
CA ILE A 122 21.05 -8.13 6.71
C ILE A 122 19.80 -7.58 7.38
N THR A 123 19.89 -6.33 7.82
CA THR A 123 18.77 -5.61 8.40
C THR A 123 17.90 -4.99 7.32
N MET A 124 16.72 -5.57 7.13
CA MET A 124 15.67 -4.97 6.31
C MET A 124 15.08 -3.77 7.04
N GLY A 125 15.43 -2.56 6.58
CA GLY A 125 15.13 -1.29 7.26
C GLY A 125 13.72 -1.22 7.87
N TYR A 126 13.65 -0.67 9.09
CA TYR A 126 12.41 -0.50 9.83
C TYR A 126 11.54 0.61 9.23
N LYS A 127 10.90 0.34 8.10
CA LYS A 127 9.84 1.22 7.61
C LYS A 127 8.66 1.11 8.57
N GLY A 128 8.60 2.02 9.54
CA GLY A 128 7.53 2.10 10.54
C GLY A 128 7.93 2.42 11.99
N MET A 129 9.22 2.60 12.33
CA MET A 129 9.64 3.00 13.70
C MET A 129 10.53 4.25 13.77
N ASN A 130 10.85 4.89 12.64
CA ASN A 130 11.24 6.30 12.65
C ASN A 130 9.97 7.14 12.43
N GLY A 131 9.60 7.88 13.47
CA GLY A 131 8.35 8.59 13.61
C GLY A 131 8.02 9.51 12.44
N HIS A 132 6.76 9.43 12.00
CA HIS A 132 5.93 10.54 11.51
C HIS A 132 4.46 10.15 11.80
N MET A 133 4.17 9.78 13.04
CA MET A 133 2.82 9.97 13.59
C MET A 133 2.82 11.39 14.17
N GLY A 134 2.44 12.36 13.35
CA GLY A 134 2.46 13.78 13.72
C GLY A 134 3.33 14.59 12.76
N ASP A 135 2.77 14.89 11.59
CA ASP A 135 2.77 16.22 10.98
C ASP A 135 2.40 16.09 9.50
N GLY A 136 1.36 16.84 9.10
CA GLY A 136 1.04 17.01 7.68
C GLY A 136 -0.35 16.55 7.22
N MET A 137 -1.37 16.52 8.08
CA MET A 137 -2.72 16.90 7.62
C MET A 137 -2.78 18.43 7.44
N MET A 138 -1.99 18.95 6.49
CA MET A 138 -2.13 20.29 5.91
C MET A 138 -1.47 20.26 4.53
N ASN A 139 -2.24 19.89 3.53
CA ASN A 139 -2.00 20.40 2.18
C ASN A 139 -3.36 20.76 1.57
N GLU A 140 -4.10 21.58 2.32
CA GLU A 140 -5.05 22.52 1.74
C GLU A 140 -4.26 23.74 1.27
N SER A 141 -4.63 24.24 0.08
CA SER A 141 -4.25 25.56 -0.48
C SER A 141 -2.88 25.70 -1.16
N GLY A 142 -2.64 24.90 -2.20
CA GLY A 142 -1.69 25.22 -3.26
C GLY A 142 -2.39 25.38 -4.62
N ARG A 143 -3.31 26.34 -4.74
CA ARG A 143 -3.94 26.69 -6.03
C ARG A 143 -2.86 27.15 -7.01
N HIS A 144 -2.45 26.28 -7.92
CA HIS A 144 -1.79 26.68 -9.17
C HIS A 144 -2.84 27.39 -10.06
N MET A 145 -3.06 28.67 -9.80
CA MET A 145 -3.45 29.67 -10.80
C MET A 145 -2.11 30.20 -11.35
N GLY A 146 -1.76 30.11 -12.62
CA GLY A 146 -2.56 30.59 -13.74
C GLY A 146 -2.24 32.06 -13.98
N GLY A 147 -1.31 32.34 -14.90
CA GLY A 147 -1.26 33.59 -15.65
C GLY A 147 -0.21 34.62 -15.24
N GLY A 148 0.41 35.25 -16.26
CA GLY A 148 0.69 36.68 -16.20
C GLY A 148 2.14 37.11 -16.44
N MET A 149 2.40 37.54 -17.67
CA MET A 149 3.55 38.32 -18.13
C MET A 149 3.76 39.63 -17.33
N MET A 150 5.02 40.06 -17.20
CA MET A 150 5.57 41.44 -17.38
C MET A 150 6.84 41.60 -16.51
N ASN A 151 8.02 41.75 -17.10
CA ASN A 151 8.63 42.99 -17.63
C ASN A 151 9.27 43.86 -16.54
N GLY A 152 10.57 44.15 -16.68
CA GLY A 152 11.15 45.43 -16.23
C GLY A 152 12.39 45.39 -15.33
N SER A 153 13.54 45.61 -15.98
CA SER A 153 14.61 46.56 -15.59
C SER A 153 15.62 46.29 -14.46
N ARG A 154 16.88 46.36 -14.93
CA ARG A 154 18.07 47.09 -14.42
C ARG A 154 18.96 46.46 -13.34
N GLY A 155 20.26 46.43 -13.66
CA GLY A 155 21.35 46.46 -12.68
C GLY A 155 22.74 46.26 -13.31
N TYR A 156 23.30 47.36 -13.83
CA TYR A 156 24.71 47.66 -14.19
C TYR A 156 25.49 46.74 -15.15
#